data_AF-A0AAE9LT24-F1
#
_entry.id   AF-A0AAE9LT24-F1
#
_cell.length_a   1.000
_cell.length_b   1.000
_cell.length_c   1.000
_cell.angle_alpha   90.00
_cell.angle_beta   90.00
_cell.angle_gamma   90.00
#
_symmetry.space_group_name_H-M   'P 1'
#
loop_
_entity.id
_entity.type
_entity.pdbx_description
1 polymer ?
#
loop_
_entity_poly.entity_id
_entity_poly.type
_entity_poly.pdbx_seq_one_letter_code
_entity_poly.pdbx_strand_id
1 'polypeptide(L)'
;MHGICALCKDETNLKESHLIPKFVGKWLKRTSATGYLRDIKNINKRQQDIFKEYLLCHNCEILFSGWEKLFSEQIFLPSLDKKQYISSYSEWLSKFCASLSWRTLIYIKRQNNDFNDESEYF
;
A
#
# COMPACT_ATOMS: atom_id res chain seq x y z
N MET A 1 -7.04 -15.67 2.20
CA MET A 1 -6.44 -16.71 1.33
C MET A 1 -5.33 -17.41 2.11
N HIS A 2 -5.24 -18.73 2.07
CA HIS A 2 -4.11 -19.44 2.67
C HIS A 2 -2.89 -19.36 1.73
N GLY A 3 -1.69 -19.15 2.26
CA GLY A 3 -0.47 -19.05 1.46
C GLY A 3 0.74 -18.57 2.25
N ILE A 4 1.87 -18.36 1.57
CA ILE A 4 3.13 -17.95 2.20
C ILE A 4 3.21 -16.42 2.29
N CYS A 5 3.44 -15.90 3.49
CA CYS A 5 3.64 -14.48 3.72
C CYS A 5 4.90 -13.99 2.99
N ALA A 6 4.77 -12.96 2.15
CA ALA A 6 5.90 -12.47 1.38
C ALA A 6 7.03 -11.88 2.25
N LEU A 7 6.72 -11.40 3.45
CA LEU A 7 7.69 -10.80 4.37
C LEU A 7 8.33 -11.82 5.31
N CYS A 8 7.55 -12.46 6.19
CA CYS A 8 8.08 -13.39 7.21
C CYS A 8 8.29 -14.82 6.72
N LYS A 9 7.77 -15.17 5.52
CA LYS A 9 7.84 -16.52 4.93
C LYS A 9 7.05 -17.62 5.65
N ASP A 10 6.26 -17.26 6.66
CA ASP A 10 5.35 -18.22 7.30
C ASP A 10 4.17 -18.58 6.39
N GLU A 11 3.78 -19.85 6.41
CA GLU A 11 2.57 -20.33 5.76
C GLU A 11 1.35 -20.08 6.66
N THR A 12 0.44 -19.21 6.21
CA THR A 12 -0.67 -18.73 7.03
C THR A 12 -1.78 -18.07 6.20
N ASN A 13 -2.80 -17.53 6.87
CA ASN A 13 -3.85 -16.76 6.22
C ASN A 13 -3.37 -15.35 5.87
N LEU A 14 -3.20 -15.10 4.57
CA LEU A 14 -2.87 -13.81 4.00
C LEU A 14 -4.07 -12.86 4.03
N LYS A 15 -3.76 -11.57 4.23
CA LYS A 15 -4.68 -10.45 4.23
C LYS A 15 -4.60 -9.68 2.91
N GLU A 16 -5.64 -8.90 2.62
CA GLU A 16 -5.62 -7.95 1.51
C GLU A 16 -4.72 -6.76 1.85
N SER A 17 -3.46 -6.89 1.44
CA SER A 17 -2.43 -5.89 1.61
C SER A 17 -2.64 -4.77 0.60
N HIS A 18 -2.59 -3.52 1.06
CA HIS A 18 -2.67 -2.38 0.16
C HIS A 18 -1.27 -2.01 -0.32
N LEU A 19 -1.13 -1.79 -1.64
CA LEU A 19 0.13 -1.30 -2.22
C LEU A 19 0.40 0.14 -1.78
N ILE A 20 -0.60 1.00 -1.95
CA ILE A 20 -0.60 2.37 -1.42
C ILE A 20 -1.18 2.30 0.01
N PRO A 21 -0.60 2.99 1.01
CA PRO A 21 -1.15 3.02 2.36
C PRO A 21 -2.62 3.43 2.40
N LYS A 22 -3.43 2.73 3.20
CA LYS A 22 -4.90 2.90 3.23
C LYS A 22 -5.33 4.32 3.56
N PHE A 23 -4.55 5.06 4.36
CA PHE A 23 -4.86 6.44 4.72
C PHE A 23 -4.86 7.38 3.51
N VAL A 24 -4.02 7.13 2.49
CA VAL A 24 -3.98 7.93 1.26
C VAL A 24 -5.29 7.76 0.48
N GLY A 25 -5.72 6.51 0.28
CA GLY A 25 -6.99 6.21 -0.39
C GLY A 25 -8.20 6.81 0.33
N LYS A 26 -8.20 6.77 1.68
CA LYS A 26 -9.22 7.44 2.50
C LYS A 26 -9.20 8.95 2.32
N TRP A 27 -8.01 9.56 2.35
CA TRP A 27 -7.85 10.99 2.18
C TRP A 27 -8.34 11.45 0.80
N LEU A 28 -7.91 10.78 -0.27
CA LEU A 28 -8.34 11.06 -1.65
C LEU A 28 -9.86 11.00 -1.80
N LYS A 29 -10.51 9.96 -1.25
CA LYS A 29 -11.97 9.85 -1.28
C LYS A 29 -12.63 11.04 -0.59
N ARG A 30 -12.16 11.40 0.61
CA ARG A 30 -12.70 12.51 1.42
C ARG A 30 -12.53 13.87 0.75
N THR A 31 -11.43 14.10 0.03
CA THR A 31 -11.14 15.40 -0.60
C THR A 31 -11.58 15.47 -2.07
N SER A 32 -11.93 14.35 -2.70
CA SER A 32 -12.45 14.33 -4.06
C SER A 32 -13.87 14.91 -4.14
N ALA A 33 -14.17 15.60 -5.25
CA ALA A 33 -15.50 16.17 -5.49
C ALA A 33 -16.62 15.12 -5.56
N THR A 34 -16.30 13.86 -5.91
CA THR A 34 -17.31 12.80 -6.09
C THR A 34 -17.34 11.77 -4.97
N GLY A 35 -16.33 11.72 -4.10
CA GLY A 35 -16.20 10.70 -3.05
C GLY A 35 -15.68 9.34 -3.54
N TYR A 36 -15.37 9.18 -4.83
CA TYR A 36 -14.97 7.90 -5.45
C TYR A 36 -13.61 7.99 -6.15
N LEU A 37 -12.93 6.85 -6.25
CA LEU A 37 -11.74 6.69 -7.08
C LEU A 37 -12.13 6.20 -8.48
N ARG A 38 -11.33 6.53 -9.48
CA ARG A 38 -11.46 6.03 -10.86
C ARG A 38 -10.19 5.26 -11.22
N ASP A 39 -10.37 4.16 -11.92
CA ASP A 39 -9.29 3.33 -12.43
C ASP A 39 -8.73 3.93 -13.74
N ILE A 40 -7.41 3.87 -13.94
CA ILE A 40 -6.75 4.40 -15.15
C ILE A 40 -7.08 3.57 -16.39
N LYS A 41 -7.19 2.24 -16.25
CA LYS A 41 -7.54 1.33 -17.35
C LYS A 41 -9.04 1.41 -17.66
N ASN A 42 -9.88 1.74 -16.69
CA ASN A 42 -11.33 1.87 -16.85
C ASN A 42 -11.89 3.14 -16.16
N ILE A 43 -11.65 4.30 -16.78
CA ILE A 43 -12.04 5.63 -16.28
C ILE A 43 -13.56 5.76 -15.97
N ASN A 44 -14.39 4.99 -16.67
CA ASN A 44 -15.84 4.98 -16.49
C ASN A 44 -16.31 4.07 -15.34
N LYS A 45 -15.43 3.25 -14.75
CA LYS A 45 -15.78 2.38 -13.62
C LYS A 45 -15.32 3.03 -12.31
N ARG A 46 -16.25 3.10 -11.36
CA ARG A 46 -15.94 3.50 -9.98
C ARG A 46 -15.14 2.40 -9.30
N GLN A 47 -14.04 2.76 -8.67
CA GLN A 47 -13.26 1.86 -7.82
C GLN A 47 -13.49 2.24 -6.35
N GLN A 48 -13.94 1.28 -5.55
CA GLN A 48 -14.32 1.52 -4.15
C GLN A 48 -13.12 1.63 -3.22
N ASP A 49 -12.01 0.99 -3.57
CA ASP A 49 -10.78 1.02 -2.80
C ASP A 49 -9.55 1.05 -3.68
N ILE A 50 -8.43 1.50 -3.13
CA ILE A 50 -7.13 1.42 -3.79
C ILE A 50 -6.72 -0.05 -3.99
N PHE A 51 -5.78 -0.29 -4.91
CA PHE A 51 -5.32 -1.63 -5.28
C PHE A 51 -4.86 -2.45 -4.05
N LYS A 52 -5.28 -3.72 -4.02
CA LYS A 52 -4.92 -4.70 -2.98
C LYS A 52 -4.64 -6.07 -3.57
N GLU A 53 -3.84 -6.84 -2.84
CA GLU A 53 -3.51 -8.22 -3.16
C GLU A 53 -3.30 -9.04 -1.88
N TYR A 54 -3.47 -10.36 -1.95
CA TYR A 54 -3.10 -11.25 -0.84
C TYR A 54 -1.56 -11.38 -0.79
N LEU A 55 -0.93 -10.68 0.17
CA LEU A 55 0.54 -10.57 0.22
C LEU A 55 1.13 -10.87 1.61
N LEU A 56 0.56 -10.29 2.67
CA LEU A 56 1.11 -10.38 4.01
C LEU A 56 0.19 -11.09 4.99
N CYS A 57 0.77 -11.73 6.00
CA CYS A 57 0.04 -12.22 7.16
C CYS A 57 -0.41 -11.06 8.06
N HIS A 58 -1.31 -11.35 9.00
CA HIS A 58 -1.84 -10.34 9.92
C HIS A 58 -0.77 -9.59 10.73
N ASN A 59 0.26 -10.29 11.23
CA ASN A 59 1.30 -9.67 12.04
C ASN A 59 2.17 -8.71 11.24
N CYS A 60 2.52 -9.08 10.00
CA CYS A 60 3.26 -8.21 9.09
C CYS A 60 2.43 -7.00 8.65
N GLU A 61 1.12 -7.16 8.46
CA GLU A 61 0.21 -6.03 8.20
C GLU A 61 0.18 -5.04 9.37
N ILE A 62 0.12 -5.53 10.61
CA ILE A 62 0.17 -4.68 11.81
C ILE A 62 1.48 -3.91 11.87
N LEU A 63 2.61 -4.57 11.60
CA LEU A 63 3.93 -3.95 11.61
C LEU A 63 3.99 -2.75 10.66
N PHE A 64 3.56 -2.93 9.40
CA PHE A 64 3.54 -1.85 8.42
C PHE A 64 2.51 -0.77 8.78
N SER A 65 1.32 -1.17 9.22
CA SER A 65 0.25 -0.26 9.63
C SER A 65 0.68 0.68 10.77
N GLY A 66 1.53 0.20 11.69
CA GLY A 66 2.10 1.02 12.75
C GLY A 66 2.93 2.19 12.21
N TRP A 67 3.84 1.93 11.27
CA TRP A 67 4.67 2.97 10.65
C TRP A 67 3.86 3.89 9.73
N GLU A 68 2.89 3.34 8.99
CA GLU A 68 1.97 4.14 8.17
C GLU A 68 1.14 5.11 8.99
N LYS A 69 0.65 4.67 10.17
CA LYS A 69 -0.11 5.53 11.08
C LYS A 69 0.73 6.71 11.54
N LEU A 70 1.97 6.46 11.99
CA LEU A 70 2.90 7.51 12.41
C LEU A 70 3.16 8.50 11.26
N PHE A 71 3.41 7.99 10.05
CA PHE A 71 3.60 8.85 8.88
C PHE A 71 2.35 9.71 8.59
N SER A 72 1.16 9.10 8.64
CA SER A 72 -0.10 9.77 8.40
C SER A 72 -0.33 10.93 9.38
N GLU A 73 -0.12 10.69 10.67
CA GLU A 73 -0.41 11.62 11.75
C GLU A 73 0.65 12.72 11.89
N GLN A 74 1.93 12.37 11.74
CA GLN A 74 3.04 13.29 12.02
C GLN A 74 3.52 14.07 10.80
N ILE A 75 3.35 13.55 9.57
CA ILE A 75 3.90 14.14 8.35
C ILE A 75 2.80 14.44 7.32
N PHE A 76 2.06 13.41 6.88
CA PHE A 76 1.11 13.56 5.77
C PHE A 76 0.02 14.59 6.08
N LEU A 77 -0.77 14.40 7.14
CA LEU A 77 -1.86 15.33 7.48
C LEU A 77 -1.34 16.74 7.81
N PRO A 78 -0.28 16.93 8.64
CA PRO A 78 0.26 18.27 8.90
C PRO A 78 0.77 18.99 7.65
N SER A 79 1.40 18.27 6.71
CA SER A 79 1.89 18.86 5.46
C SER A 79 0.76 19.44 4.58
N LEU A 80 -0.42 18.83 4.62
CA LEU A 80 -1.60 19.30 3.89
C LEU A 80 -2.23 20.55 4.51
N ASP A 81 -2.14 20.67 5.84
CA ASP A 81 -2.63 21.81 6.60
C ASP A 81 -1.67 23.03 6.57
N LYS A 82 -0.58 22.96 5.78
CA LYS A 82 0.54 23.94 5.79
C LYS A 82 1.13 24.18 7.18
N LYS A 83 0.99 23.22 8.10
CA LYS A 83 1.58 23.26 9.43
C LYS A 83 3.01 22.74 9.37
N GLN A 84 3.86 23.18 10.29
CA GLN A 84 5.15 22.54 10.48
C GLN A 84 4.93 21.09 10.94
N TYR A 85 5.70 20.17 10.38
CA TYR A 85 5.70 18.77 10.75
C TYR A 85 7.02 18.38 11.41
N ILE A 86 7.01 17.31 12.20
CA ILE A 86 8.23 16.79 12.83
C ILE A 86 9.11 16.22 11.71
N SER A 87 10.19 16.93 11.38
CA SER A 87 11.12 16.55 10.32
C SER A 87 12.29 15.69 10.82
N SER A 88 12.33 15.31 12.11
CA SER A 88 13.43 14.49 12.62
C SER A 88 13.37 13.10 11.99
N TYR A 89 14.38 12.80 11.18
CA TYR A 89 14.53 11.53 10.49
C TYR A 89 14.84 10.44 11.52
N SER A 90 13.78 9.86 12.06
CA SER A 90 13.82 8.84 13.10
C SER A 90 13.64 7.46 12.50
N GLU A 91 14.03 6.42 13.24
CA GLU A 91 14.09 5.04 12.75
C GLU A 91 12.75 4.53 12.18
N TRP A 92 11.62 4.99 12.72
CA TRP A 92 10.30 4.59 12.20
C TRP A 92 10.04 5.14 10.80
N LEU A 93 10.59 6.32 10.46
CA LEU A 93 10.38 6.95 9.15
C LEU A 93 11.15 6.19 8.06
N SER A 94 12.40 5.78 8.35
CA SER A 94 13.16 4.94 7.42
C SER A 94 12.49 3.57 7.23
N LYS A 95 11.96 2.97 8.30
CA LYS A 95 11.15 1.74 8.23
C LYS A 95 9.88 1.92 7.39
N PHE A 96 9.17 3.04 7.55
CA PHE A 96 8.02 3.38 6.69
C PHE A 96 8.44 3.43 5.22
N CYS A 97 9.45 4.23 4.87
CA CYS A 97 9.94 4.37 3.50
C CYS A 97 10.39 3.02 2.90
N ALA A 98 11.12 2.22 3.68
CA ALA A 98 11.54 0.89 3.28
C ALA A 98 10.34 -0.04 3.04
N SER A 99 9.33 -0.03 3.91
CA SER A 99 8.13 -0.85 3.75
C SER A 99 7.30 -0.52 2.51
N LEU A 100 7.22 0.77 2.14
CA LEU A 100 6.52 1.24 0.95
C LEU A 100 7.30 0.86 -0.31
N SER A 101 8.62 1.10 -0.30
CA SER A 101 9.51 0.75 -1.41
C SER A 101 9.51 -0.75 -1.66
N TRP A 102 9.61 -1.54 -0.60
CA TRP A 102 9.58 -3.01 -0.67
C TRP A 102 8.27 -3.54 -1.24
N ARG A 103 7.10 -3.03 -0.79
CA ARG A 103 5.81 -3.43 -1.38
C ARG A 103 5.74 -3.13 -2.87
N THR A 104 6.23 -1.96 -3.28
CA THR A 104 6.29 -1.57 -4.69
C THR A 104 7.16 -2.52 -5.51
N LEU A 105 8.33 -2.89 -5.00
CA LEU A 105 9.21 -3.85 -5.66
C LEU A 105 8.59 -5.23 -5.79
N ILE A 106 7.93 -5.73 -4.75
CA ILE A 106 7.25 -7.04 -4.80
C ILE A 106 6.10 -7.02 -5.80
N TYR A 107 5.30 -5.95 -5.80
CA TYR A 107 4.22 -5.77 -6.76
C TYR A 107 4.74 -5.79 -8.21
N ILE A 108 5.75 -4.96 -8.52
CA ILE A 108 6.35 -4.91 -9.87
C ILE A 108 6.91 -6.29 -10.26
N LYS A 109 7.60 -6.97 -9.34
CA LYS A 109 8.14 -8.31 -9.59
C LYS A 109 7.04 -9.31 -9.93
N ARG A 110 5.90 -9.29 -9.23
CA ARG A 110 4.76 -10.17 -9.51
C ARG A 110 4.17 -9.89 -10.90
N GLN A 111 3.91 -8.62 -11.21
CA GLN A 111 3.39 -8.23 -12.52
C GLN A 111 4.31 -8.65 -13.67
N ASN A 112 5.63 -8.55 -13.49
CA ASN A 112 6.59 -8.99 -14.51
C ASN A 112 6.65 -10.52 -14.66
N ASN A 113 6.49 -11.27 -13.57
CA ASN A 113 6.41 -12.72 -13.65
C ASN A 113 5.15 -13.18 -14.37
N ASP A 114 3.99 -12.57 -14.05
CA ASP A 114 2.72 -12.86 -14.73
C ASP A 114 2.85 -12.59 -16.25
N PHE A 115 3.59 -11.55 -16.64
CA PHE A 115 3.84 -11.21 -18.04
C PHE A 115 4.74 -12.24 -18.77
N ASN A 116 5.73 -12.80 -18.08
CA ASN A 116 6.59 -13.84 -18.65
C ASN A 116 5.84 -15.15 -18.86
N ASP A 117 4.95 -15.52 -17.92
CA ASP A 117 4.12 -16.73 -18.04
C ASP A 117 3.13 -16.64 -19.21
N GLU A 118 2.60 -15.45 -19.54
CA GLU A 118 1.74 -15.26 -20.72
C GLU A 118 2.51 -15.33 -22.06
N SER A 119 3.81 -15.02 -22.05
CA SER A 119 4.66 -15.08 -23.25
C SER A 119 5.10 -16.50 -23.64
N GLU A 120 4.96 -17.50 -22.76
CA GLU A 120 5.23 -18.91 -23.07
C GLU A 120 4.11 -19.59 -23.88
N TYR A 121 2.98 -18.91 -24.09
CA TYR A 121 1.83 -19.42 -24.85
C TYR A 121 1.73 -18.89 -26.28
N PHE A 122 2.77 -18.23 -26.81
CA PHE A 122 2.86 -17.77 -28.21
C PHE A 122 4.06 -18.35 -28.94
#